data_AF-A0A6P2BCI3-F1
#
_entry.id   AF-A0A6P2BCI3-F1
#
_cell.length_a   1.000
_cell.length_b   1.000
_cell.length_c   1.000
_cell.angle_alpha   90.00
_cell.angle_beta   90.00
_cell.angle_gamma   90.00
#
_symmetry.space_group_name_H-M   'P 1'
#
loop_
_entity.id
_entity.type
_entity.pdbx_description
1 polymer ?
#
loop_
_entity_poly.entity_id
_entity_poly.type
_entity_poly.pdbx_seq_one_letter_code
_entity_poly.pdbx_strand_id
1 'polypeptide(L)'
;MQLAPCLPEGAVCLSIAKGLDASARTPAQIFEHVLGANHHWGLVCGPMIARELAAGKAGFGVLAAPTATARAAVDLFAGTQLGLVADDDVHGSAWAVVLKNVYVPLVGAADALRLGDNMRGFLFTEAVAELEQIVTAMGGRPASARGLAGLGDLVTSATSESSHHRTIGGEIVSGRSDSVADSGDYIRSEGVHTARALREHALIHPGHYPLFDLACGFLEGALSLNDALGDYIRCRFSVGHA
;
A
#
# COMPACT_ATOMS: atom_id res chain seq x y z
N MET A 1 -12.04 -23.68 -3.10
CA MET A 1 -12.86 -24.09 -1.93
C MET A 1 -13.43 -22.82 -1.31
N GLN A 2 -14.74 -22.70 -1.13
CA GLN A 2 -15.33 -21.57 -0.41
C GLN A 2 -15.30 -21.88 1.10
N LEU A 3 -14.66 -21.02 1.89
CA LEU A 3 -14.47 -21.23 3.32
C LEU A 3 -15.67 -20.82 4.18
N ALA A 4 -16.41 -19.79 3.75
CA ALA A 4 -17.48 -19.18 4.55
C ALA A 4 -18.54 -20.18 5.08
N PRO A 5 -19.05 -21.16 4.30
CA PRO A 5 -20.03 -22.12 4.80
C PRO A 5 -19.48 -23.11 5.84
N CYS A 6 -18.15 -23.18 5.99
CA CYS A 6 -17.47 -24.12 6.88
C CYS A 6 -16.94 -23.45 8.15
N LEU A 7 -17.14 -22.14 8.33
CA LEU A 7 -16.65 -21.41 9.49
C LEU A 7 -17.51 -21.74 10.72
N PRO A 8 -16.89 -22.09 11.87
CA PRO A 8 -17.63 -22.26 13.11
C PRO A 8 -18.14 -20.91 13.64
N GLU A 9 -19.20 -20.96 14.44
CA GLU A 9 -19.73 -19.78 15.12
C GLU A 9 -18.64 -19.14 16.00
N GLY A 10 -18.50 -17.81 15.91
CA GLY A 10 -17.49 -17.05 16.64
C GLY A 10 -16.08 -17.10 16.06
N ALA A 11 -15.85 -17.76 14.92
CA ALA A 11 -14.55 -17.72 14.24
C ALA A 11 -14.13 -16.29 13.88
N VAL A 12 -12.85 -15.97 14.10
CA VAL A 12 -12.24 -14.70 13.71
C VAL A 12 -11.38 -14.92 12.46
N CYS A 13 -11.76 -14.27 11.36
CA CYS A 13 -11.04 -14.34 10.09
C CYS A 13 -10.12 -13.12 9.92
N LEU A 14 -8.81 -13.35 9.92
CA LEU A 14 -7.82 -12.28 9.70
C LEU A 14 -7.22 -12.39 8.30
N SER A 15 -7.13 -11.26 7.60
CA SER A 15 -6.42 -11.17 6.32
C SER A 15 -5.14 -10.38 6.46
N ILE A 16 -4.07 -10.90 5.87
CA ILE A 16 -2.80 -10.19 5.62
C ILE A 16 -2.65 -9.79 4.14
N ALA A 17 -3.70 -10.02 3.33
CA ALA A 17 -3.66 -9.72 1.91
C ALA A 17 -3.52 -8.21 1.68
N LYS A 18 -2.76 -7.86 0.64
CA LYS A 18 -2.53 -6.50 0.17
C LYS A 18 -2.92 -6.47 -1.32
N GLY A 19 -3.44 -5.33 -1.78
CA GLY A 19 -3.88 -5.16 -3.17
C GLY A 19 -5.40 -5.28 -3.37
N LEU A 20 -5.79 -5.39 -4.64
CA LEU A 20 -7.18 -5.34 -5.11
C LEU A 20 -7.54 -6.60 -5.90
N ASP A 21 -8.78 -7.06 -5.76
CA ASP A 21 -9.31 -8.11 -6.64
C ASP A 21 -9.65 -7.57 -8.05
N ALA A 22 -10.12 -8.46 -8.93
CA ALA A 22 -10.48 -8.11 -10.31
C ALA A 22 -11.63 -7.07 -10.42
N SER A 23 -12.41 -6.88 -9.36
CA SER A 23 -13.47 -5.88 -9.25
C SER A 23 -13.02 -4.63 -8.48
N ALA A 24 -11.71 -4.44 -8.32
CA ALA A 24 -11.09 -3.36 -7.58
C ALA A 24 -11.55 -3.26 -6.11
N ARG A 25 -11.89 -4.40 -5.49
CA ARG A 25 -12.24 -4.46 -4.08
C ARG A 25 -11.00 -4.71 -3.22
N THR A 26 -10.92 -3.97 -2.11
CA THR A 26 -9.97 -4.20 -1.04
C THR A 26 -10.30 -5.49 -0.26
N PRO A 27 -9.33 -6.05 0.50
CA PRO A 27 -9.60 -7.20 1.37
C PRO A 27 -10.74 -6.95 2.38
N ALA A 28 -10.89 -5.71 2.87
CA ALA A 28 -12.00 -5.33 3.73
C ALA A 28 -13.35 -5.49 3.02
N GLN A 29 -13.48 -4.94 1.81
CA GLN A 29 -14.71 -5.05 1.02
C GLN A 29 -15.03 -6.50 0.62
N ILE A 30 -14.00 -7.32 0.39
CA ILE A 30 -14.18 -8.75 0.10
C ILE A 30 -14.70 -9.48 1.34
N PHE A 31 -14.11 -9.25 2.52
CA PHE A 31 -14.59 -9.84 3.76
C PHE A 31 -16.00 -9.37 4.12
N GLU A 32 -16.29 -8.09 3.98
CA GLU A 32 -17.64 -7.55 4.17
C GLU A 32 -18.65 -8.22 3.24
N HIS A 33 -18.31 -8.40 1.96
CA HIS A 33 -19.18 -9.03 0.97
C HIS A 33 -19.38 -10.54 1.21
N VAL A 34 -18.33 -11.27 1.58
CA VAL A 34 -18.35 -12.74 1.66
C VAL A 34 -18.79 -13.23 3.04
N LEU A 35 -18.36 -12.58 4.11
CA LEU A 35 -18.60 -13.00 5.49
C LEU A 35 -19.71 -12.19 6.18
N GLY A 36 -19.91 -10.94 5.75
CA GLY A 36 -20.92 -10.04 6.29
C GLY A 36 -20.73 -9.72 7.78
N ALA A 37 -21.79 -9.25 8.41
CA ALA A 37 -21.82 -8.92 9.84
C ALA A 37 -21.91 -10.16 10.76
N ASN A 38 -22.19 -11.34 10.20
CA ASN A 38 -22.39 -12.57 10.96
C ASN A 38 -21.08 -13.23 11.42
N HIS A 39 -19.93 -12.75 10.93
CA HIS A 39 -18.63 -13.28 11.29
C HIS A 39 -17.72 -12.16 11.78
N HIS A 40 -16.80 -12.52 12.66
CA HIS A 40 -15.73 -11.62 13.07
C HIS A 40 -14.62 -11.66 12.03
N TRP A 41 -14.20 -10.50 11.55
CA TRP A 41 -13.10 -10.41 10.61
C TRP A 41 -12.31 -9.12 10.82
N GLY A 42 -11.08 -9.13 10.31
CA GLY A 42 -10.17 -8.00 10.42
C GLY A 42 -8.99 -8.12 9.47
N LEU A 43 -8.22 -7.04 9.38
CA LEU A 43 -6.98 -6.97 8.62
C LEU A 43 -5.78 -6.83 9.55
N VAL A 44 -4.67 -7.47 9.20
CA VAL A 44 -3.39 -7.30 9.87
C VAL A 44 -2.44 -6.64 8.88
N CYS A 45 -2.09 -5.38 9.15
CA CYS A 45 -1.45 -4.49 8.18
C CYS A 45 -0.26 -3.76 8.82
N GLY A 46 0.83 -3.57 8.09
CA GLY A 46 1.99 -2.81 8.57
C GLY A 46 3.35 -3.40 8.17
N PRO A 47 4.44 -2.80 8.69
CA PRO A 47 5.81 -3.27 8.47
C PRO A 47 6.07 -4.63 9.15
N MET A 48 5.83 -5.70 8.38
CA MET A 48 5.94 -7.09 8.82
C MET A 48 6.60 -7.94 7.72
N ILE A 49 7.86 -7.62 7.40
CA ILE A 49 8.60 -8.33 6.34
C ILE A 49 8.74 -9.81 6.74
N ALA A 50 8.17 -10.71 5.94
CA ALA A 50 8.07 -12.14 6.25
C ALA A 50 9.43 -12.80 6.57
N ARG A 51 10.49 -12.46 5.83
CA ARG A 51 11.83 -12.99 6.07
C ARG A 51 12.46 -12.49 7.38
N GLU A 52 12.09 -11.30 7.84
CA GLU A 52 12.58 -10.78 9.12
C GLU A 52 11.89 -11.48 10.28
N LEU A 53 10.57 -11.69 10.17
CA LEU A 53 9.81 -12.49 11.14
C LEU A 53 10.33 -13.93 11.21
N ALA A 54 10.59 -14.56 10.06
CA ALA A 54 11.19 -15.91 10.02
C ALA A 54 12.59 -15.96 10.64
N ALA A 55 13.31 -14.84 10.65
CA ALA A 55 14.62 -14.69 11.29
C ALA A 55 14.54 -14.29 12.77
N GLY A 56 13.36 -14.28 13.38
CA GLY A 56 13.19 -13.96 14.79
C GLY A 56 13.16 -12.45 15.10
N LYS A 57 13.06 -11.58 14.09
CA LYS A 57 13.00 -10.13 14.28
C LYS A 57 11.56 -9.67 14.49
N ALA A 58 11.41 -8.58 15.24
CA ALA A 58 10.10 -8.00 15.48
C ALA A 58 9.47 -7.41 14.21
N GLY A 59 8.15 -7.55 14.08
CA GLY A 59 7.32 -6.83 13.12
C GLY A 59 6.29 -5.99 13.85
N PHE A 60 5.82 -4.94 13.19
CA PHE A 60 4.88 -4.00 13.80
C PHE A 60 3.73 -3.74 12.85
N GLY A 61 2.53 -3.56 13.40
CA GLY A 61 1.37 -3.31 12.57
C GLY A 61 0.14 -2.87 13.35
N VAL A 62 -0.93 -2.69 12.60
CA VAL A 62 -2.28 -2.56 13.13
C VAL A 62 -3.04 -3.84 12.90
N LEU A 63 -3.95 -4.13 13.83
CA LEU A 63 -5.03 -5.08 13.62
C LEU A 63 -6.32 -4.26 13.49
N ALA A 64 -6.76 -4.11 12.25
CA ALA A 64 -7.89 -3.27 11.88
C ALA A 64 -9.18 -4.11 11.84
N ALA A 65 -10.07 -3.91 12.81
CA ALA A 65 -11.36 -4.60 12.93
C ALA A 65 -12.30 -3.78 13.84
N PRO A 66 -13.61 -4.08 13.91
CA PRO A 66 -14.45 -3.53 14.99
C PRO A 66 -13.80 -3.73 16.37
N THR A 67 -13.87 -2.73 17.25
CA THR A 67 -13.02 -2.61 18.46
C THR A 67 -12.93 -3.88 19.31
N ALA A 68 -14.06 -4.59 19.51
CA ALA A 68 -14.09 -5.81 20.30
C ALA A 68 -13.30 -6.96 19.63
N THR A 69 -13.53 -7.18 18.34
CA THR A 69 -12.77 -8.14 17.52
C THR A 69 -11.30 -7.76 17.48
N ALA A 70 -10.99 -6.47 17.31
CA ALA A 70 -9.61 -6.01 17.18
C ALA A 70 -8.78 -6.30 18.43
N ARG A 71 -9.32 -5.96 19.61
CA ARG A 71 -8.65 -6.22 20.90
C ARG A 71 -8.46 -7.70 21.16
N ALA A 72 -9.53 -8.49 21.00
CA ALA A 72 -9.46 -9.94 21.19
C ALA A 72 -8.41 -10.57 20.28
N ALA A 73 -8.31 -10.11 19.04
CA ALA A 73 -7.35 -10.63 18.08
C ALA A 73 -5.91 -10.15 18.38
N VAL A 74 -5.70 -8.93 18.89
CA VAL A 74 -4.38 -8.46 19.34
C VAL A 74 -3.85 -9.32 20.49
N ASP A 75 -4.71 -9.70 21.42
CA ASP A 75 -4.33 -10.55 22.56
C ASP A 75 -3.82 -11.93 22.12
N LEU A 76 -4.27 -12.46 20.98
CA LEU A 76 -3.77 -13.72 20.42
C LEU A 76 -2.29 -13.65 20.00
N PHE A 77 -1.78 -12.45 19.72
CA PHE A 77 -0.39 -12.23 19.34
C PHE A 77 0.49 -11.78 20.52
N ALA A 78 -0.06 -11.71 21.74
CA ALA A 78 0.69 -11.34 22.92
C ALA A 78 1.86 -12.31 23.17
N GLY A 79 3.04 -11.76 23.46
CA GLY A 79 4.26 -12.54 23.68
C GLY A 79 4.93 -13.06 22.39
N THR A 80 4.36 -12.79 21.21
CA THR A 80 5.03 -13.05 19.93
C THR A 80 5.94 -11.89 19.53
N GLN A 81 6.62 -12.01 18.39
CA GLN A 81 7.44 -10.95 17.80
C GLN A 81 6.61 -9.89 17.04
N LEU A 82 5.29 -10.05 16.99
CA LEU A 82 4.39 -9.09 16.35
C LEU A 82 3.83 -8.11 17.37
N GLY A 83 4.28 -6.86 17.30
CA GLY A 83 3.70 -5.74 18.02
C GLY A 83 2.51 -5.16 17.25
N LEU A 84 1.30 -5.58 17.60
CA LEU A 84 0.06 -5.12 16.95
C LEU A 84 -0.71 -4.14 17.83
N VAL A 85 -1.22 -3.07 17.21
CA VAL A 85 -2.12 -2.11 17.86
C VAL A 85 -3.51 -2.26 17.25
N ALA A 86 -4.55 -2.28 18.09
CA ALA A 86 -5.93 -2.33 17.61
C ALA A 86 -6.31 -1.00 16.92
N ASP A 87 -6.93 -1.09 15.75
CA ASP A 87 -7.52 0.04 15.02
C ASP A 87 -8.94 -0.36 14.58
N ASP A 88 -9.87 0.58 14.60
CA ASP A 88 -11.24 0.36 14.09
C ASP A 88 -11.46 0.96 12.69
N ASP A 89 -10.44 1.57 12.07
CA ASP A 89 -10.46 2.01 10.68
C ASP A 89 -10.07 0.90 9.70
N VAL A 90 -11.00 -0.03 9.52
CA VAL A 90 -10.77 -1.18 8.63
C VAL A 90 -10.56 -0.74 7.17
N HIS A 91 -11.40 0.18 6.69
CA HIS A 91 -11.31 0.65 5.30
C HIS A 91 -10.11 1.57 5.08
N GLY A 92 -9.81 2.48 6.01
CA GLY A 92 -8.63 3.33 5.91
C GLY A 92 -7.33 2.55 5.95
N SER A 93 -7.24 1.52 6.81
CA SER A 93 -6.09 0.61 6.82
C SER A 93 -5.97 -0.19 5.52
N ALA A 94 -7.09 -0.67 4.97
CA ALA A 94 -7.09 -1.40 3.71
C ALA A 94 -6.59 -0.52 2.54
N TRP A 95 -7.14 0.69 2.41
CA TRP A 95 -6.73 1.62 1.35
C TRP A 95 -5.30 2.11 1.52
N ALA A 96 -4.85 2.40 2.74
CA ALA A 96 -3.48 2.84 3.01
C ALA A 96 -2.46 1.81 2.50
N VAL A 97 -2.72 0.52 2.76
CA VAL A 97 -1.86 -0.59 2.33
C VAL A 97 -1.88 -0.79 0.82
N VAL A 98 -3.05 -0.66 0.19
CA VAL A 98 -3.18 -0.77 -1.28
C VAL A 98 -2.42 0.36 -1.97
N LEU A 99 -2.68 1.61 -1.56
CA LEU A 99 -2.19 2.80 -2.24
C LEU A 99 -0.68 2.98 -2.11
N LYS A 100 -0.06 2.57 -0.99
CA LYS A 100 1.41 2.67 -0.83
C LYS A 100 2.17 1.95 -1.94
N ASN A 101 1.63 0.85 -2.48
CA ASN A 101 2.28 0.07 -3.53
C ASN A 101 2.41 0.83 -4.86
N VAL A 102 1.62 1.88 -5.07
CA VAL A 102 1.73 2.77 -6.24
C VAL A 102 2.91 3.74 -6.06
N TYR A 103 3.15 4.23 -4.84
CA TYR A 103 4.21 5.20 -4.57
C TYR A 103 5.61 4.58 -4.37
N VAL A 104 5.71 3.38 -3.77
CA VAL A 104 7.02 2.73 -3.50
C VAL A 104 7.93 2.64 -4.75
N PRO A 105 7.42 2.24 -5.93
CA PRO A 105 8.24 2.15 -7.13
C PRO A 105 8.90 3.48 -7.54
N LEU A 106 8.25 4.63 -7.30
CA LEU A 106 8.87 5.94 -7.57
C LEU A 106 10.10 6.16 -6.70
N VAL A 107 10.03 5.82 -5.42
CA VAL A 107 11.17 5.93 -4.50
C VAL A 107 12.30 4.97 -4.93
N GLY A 108 11.95 3.73 -5.29
CA GLY A 108 12.93 2.76 -5.79
C GLY A 108 13.62 3.20 -7.09
N ALA A 109 12.87 3.84 -7.98
CA ALA A 109 13.39 4.37 -9.23
C ALA A 109 14.29 5.60 -9.02
N ALA A 110 13.91 6.52 -8.14
CA ALA A 110 14.75 7.66 -7.73
C ALA A 110 16.08 7.21 -7.13
N ASP A 111 16.06 6.14 -6.32
CA ASP A 111 17.25 5.52 -5.77
C ASP A 111 18.15 4.92 -6.86
N ALA A 112 17.56 4.19 -7.82
CA ALA A 112 18.31 3.61 -8.94
C ALA A 112 18.95 4.67 -9.83
N LEU A 113 18.28 5.80 -10.01
CA LEU A 113 18.77 6.98 -10.73
C LEU A 113 19.75 7.84 -9.92
N ARG A 114 20.00 7.49 -8.66
CA ARG A 114 20.90 8.21 -7.73
C ARG A 114 20.53 9.69 -7.54
N LEU A 115 19.23 9.98 -7.44
CA LEU A 115 18.73 11.35 -7.26
C LEU A 115 19.01 11.94 -5.86
N GLY A 116 19.48 11.12 -4.93
CA GLY A 116 19.95 11.54 -3.60
C GLY A 116 18.86 11.52 -2.51
N ASP A 117 19.30 11.59 -1.25
CA ASP A 117 18.41 11.43 -0.09
C ASP A 117 17.39 12.58 0.06
N ASN A 118 17.72 13.79 -0.42
CA ASN A 118 16.78 14.91 -0.44
C ASN A 118 15.57 14.62 -1.32
N MET A 119 15.79 14.00 -2.50
CA MET A 119 14.70 13.59 -3.38
C MET A 119 13.85 12.51 -2.73
N ARG A 120 14.49 11.53 -2.08
CA ARG A 120 13.79 10.48 -1.33
C ARG A 120 12.89 11.09 -0.24
N GLY A 121 13.42 12.04 0.55
CA GLY A 121 12.66 12.75 1.57
C GLY A 121 11.45 13.48 0.98
N PHE A 122 11.66 14.23 -0.10
CA PHE A 122 10.60 14.94 -0.82
C PHE A 122 9.49 13.99 -1.32
N LEU A 123 9.86 12.88 -1.98
CA LEU A 123 8.90 11.89 -2.48
C LEU A 123 8.09 11.24 -1.36
N PHE A 124 8.71 10.92 -0.21
CA PHE A 124 7.97 10.41 0.94
C PHE A 124 6.97 11.43 1.48
N THR A 125 7.36 12.69 1.62
CA THR A 125 6.47 13.74 2.12
C THR A 125 5.26 13.93 1.22
N GLU A 126 5.48 14.01 -0.10
CA GLU A 126 4.41 14.20 -1.07
C GLU A 126 3.52 12.96 -1.17
N ALA A 127 4.10 11.76 -1.17
CA ALA A 127 3.34 10.50 -1.20
C ALA A 127 2.43 10.34 0.02
N VAL A 128 2.90 10.69 1.21
CA VAL A 128 2.08 10.61 2.44
C VAL A 128 0.95 11.64 2.41
N ALA A 129 1.22 12.85 1.91
CA ALA A 129 0.20 13.89 1.78
C ALA A 129 -0.93 13.48 0.83
N GLU A 130 -0.61 12.88 -0.32
CA GLU A 130 -1.64 12.35 -1.23
C GLU A 130 -2.30 11.09 -0.67
N LEU A 131 -1.54 10.18 -0.03
CA LEU A 131 -2.08 9.00 0.62
C LEU A 131 -3.16 9.35 1.65
N GLU A 132 -2.93 10.36 2.49
CA GLU A 132 -3.92 10.85 3.45
C GLU A 132 -5.21 11.34 2.77
N GLN A 133 -5.07 12.14 1.71
CA GLN A 133 -6.22 12.71 1.00
C GLN A 133 -7.02 11.62 0.29
N ILE A 134 -6.36 10.69 -0.39
CA ILE A 134 -7.01 9.59 -1.11
C ILE A 134 -7.68 8.64 -0.11
N VAL A 135 -6.98 8.23 0.96
CA VAL A 135 -7.58 7.37 2.01
C VAL A 135 -8.84 8.01 2.59
N THR A 136 -8.82 9.31 2.82
CA THR A 136 -9.99 10.06 3.32
C THR A 136 -11.12 10.08 2.31
N ALA A 137 -10.83 10.34 1.03
CA ALA A 137 -11.81 10.30 -0.05
C ALA A 137 -12.44 8.91 -0.21
N MET A 138 -11.70 7.85 0.12
CA MET A 138 -12.12 6.45 0.07
C MET A 138 -12.82 5.95 1.36
N GLY A 139 -13.18 6.87 2.26
CA GLY A 139 -13.96 6.59 3.47
C GLY A 139 -13.13 6.17 4.70
N GLY A 140 -11.81 6.24 4.62
CA GLY A 140 -10.91 6.04 5.76
C GLY A 140 -10.60 7.34 6.51
N ARG A 141 -9.78 7.23 7.55
CA ARG A 141 -9.27 8.34 8.34
C ARG A 141 -7.83 8.67 7.96
N PRO A 142 -7.44 9.95 7.96
CA PRO A 142 -6.06 10.36 7.73
C PRO A 142 -5.05 9.68 8.67
N ALA A 143 -5.46 9.31 9.88
CA ALA A 143 -4.62 8.64 10.85
C ALA A 143 -4.08 7.28 10.36
N SER A 144 -4.85 6.51 9.60
CA SER A 144 -4.40 5.21 9.08
C SER A 144 -3.35 5.36 7.98
N ALA A 145 -3.45 6.43 7.18
CA ALA A 145 -2.41 6.80 6.22
C ALA A 145 -1.10 7.23 6.91
N ARG A 146 -1.18 7.97 8.04
CA ARG A 146 0.02 8.35 8.83
C ARG A 146 0.56 7.23 9.73
N GLY A 147 -0.24 6.20 9.96
CA GLY A 147 0.06 5.12 10.89
C GLY A 147 0.94 4.02 10.30
N LEU A 148 0.96 2.88 10.98
CA LEU A 148 1.75 1.72 10.56
C LEU A 148 1.27 1.12 9.24
N ALA A 149 -0.04 1.21 8.93
CA ALA A 149 -0.61 0.70 7.68
C ALA A 149 -0.18 1.50 6.44
N GLY A 150 -0.09 2.83 6.56
CA GLY A 150 0.32 3.73 5.47
C GLY A 150 1.81 4.06 5.52
N LEU A 151 2.18 5.15 6.21
CA LEU A 151 3.54 5.67 6.30
C LEU A 151 4.56 4.61 6.75
N GLY A 152 4.26 3.85 7.81
CA GLY A 152 5.18 2.84 8.33
C GLY A 152 5.51 1.78 7.28
N ASP A 153 4.49 1.18 6.67
CA ASP A 153 4.66 0.16 5.63
C ASP A 153 5.25 0.74 4.33
N LEU A 154 4.91 1.99 3.97
CA LEU A 154 5.49 2.72 2.84
C LEU A 154 7.01 2.87 3.01
N VAL A 155 7.47 3.40 4.15
CA VAL A 155 8.89 3.61 4.44
C VAL A 155 9.63 2.28 4.44
N THR A 156 9.11 1.27 5.13
CA THR A 156 9.72 -0.07 5.17
C THR A 156 9.81 -0.68 3.77
N SER A 157 8.76 -0.55 2.96
CA SER A 157 8.73 -1.08 1.60
C SER A 157 9.68 -0.36 0.65
N ALA A 158 9.89 0.95 0.81
CA ALA A 158 10.79 1.71 -0.06
C ALA A 158 12.27 1.59 0.36
N THR A 159 12.55 1.43 1.65
CA THR A 159 13.93 1.42 2.18
C THR A 159 14.52 0.02 2.35
N SER A 160 13.70 -1.02 2.45
CA SER A 160 14.21 -2.38 2.60
C SER A 160 14.85 -2.87 1.30
N GLU A 161 16.11 -3.31 1.39
CA GLU A 161 16.81 -4.03 0.30
C GLU A 161 16.07 -5.29 -0.16
N SER A 162 15.19 -5.81 0.71
CA SER A 162 14.32 -6.96 0.41
C SER A 162 13.23 -6.71 -0.60
N SER A 163 12.86 -5.44 -0.74
CA SER A 163 11.53 -5.12 -1.19
C SER A 163 11.48 -5.26 -2.69
N HIS A 164 10.69 -6.23 -3.15
CA HIS A 164 10.38 -6.40 -4.57
C HIS A 164 9.92 -5.07 -5.20
N HIS A 165 9.14 -4.27 -4.46
CA HIS A 165 8.67 -2.96 -4.92
C HIS A 165 9.78 -1.93 -5.14
N ARG A 166 10.83 -1.94 -4.32
CA ARG A 166 12.02 -1.10 -4.54
C ARG A 166 12.76 -1.55 -5.81
N THR A 167 12.86 -2.85 -6.04
CA THR A 167 13.51 -3.43 -7.22
C THR A 167 12.76 -3.10 -8.51
N ILE A 168 11.42 -3.11 -8.51
CA ILE A 168 10.58 -2.75 -9.68
C ILE A 168 10.97 -1.39 -10.24
N GLY A 169 11.05 -0.36 -9.38
CA GLY A 169 11.39 0.99 -9.82
C GLY A 169 12.74 1.04 -10.55
N GLY A 170 13.74 0.33 -10.03
CA GLY A 170 15.05 0.19 -10.65
C GLY A 170 15.03 -0.59 -11.97
N GLU A 171 14.17 -1.60 -12.09
CA GLU A 171 14.02 -2.38 -13.32
C GLU A 171 13.33 -1.61 -14.43
N ILE A 172 12.28 -0.85 -14.11
CA ILE A 172 11.58 0.02 -15.08
C ILE A 172 12.55 1.06 -15.65
N VAL A 173 13.30 1.79 -14.80
CA VAL A 173 14.27 2.79 -15.31
C VAL A 173 15.45 2.17 -16.05
N SER A 174 15.73 0.88 -15.82
CA SER A 174 16.74 0.14 -16.57
C SER A 174 16.24 -0.45 -17.90
N GLY A 175 14.98 -0.16 -18.29
CA GLY A 175 14.37 -0.68 -19.52
C GLY A 175 13.98 -2.16 -19.44
N ARG A 176 13.81 -2.72 -18.23
CA ARG A 176 13.37 -4.11 -17.99
C ARG A 176 11.90 -4.19 -17.61
N SER A 177 11.08 -3.23 -18.00
CA SER A 177 9.64 -3.13 -17.66
C SER A 177 8.84 -4.37 -18.06
N ASP A 178 9.11 -4.92 -19.24
CA ASP A 178 8.36 -6.08 -19.78
C ASP A 178 8.57 -7.33 -18.90
N SER A 179 9.74 -7.46 -18.29
CA SER A 179 10.04 -8.55 -17.35
C SER A 179 9.29 -8.44 -16.03
N VAL A 180 8.79 -7.25 -15.65
CA VAL A 180 8.05 -7.03 -14.42
C VAL A 180 6.60 -7.47 -14.59
N ALA A 181 5.96 -7.04 -15.69
CA ALA A 181 4.56 -7.34 -15.99
C ALA A 181 4.33 -8.82 -16.36
N ASP A 182 5.26 -9.44 -17.11
CA ASP A 182 5.10 -10.80 -17.63
C ASP A 182 5.77 -11.90 -16.77
N SER A 183 6.35 -11.54 -15.61
CA SER A 183 7.07 -12.50 -14.75
C SER A 183 6.19 -13.59 -14.14
N GLY A 184 4.86 -13.41 -14.12
CA GLY A 184 3.94 -14.28 -13.37
C GLY A 184 4.11 -14.19 -11.84
N ASP A 185 4.99 -13.31 -11.35
CA ASP A 185 5.21 -13.07 -9.93
C ASP A 185 4.31 -11.92 -9.46
N TYR A 186 3.18 -12.30 -8.86
CA TYR A 186 2.16 -11.37 -8.37
C TYR A 186 2.73 -10.29 -7.41
N ILE A 187 3.75 -10.63 -6.62
CA ILE A 187 4.39 -9.70 -5.68
C ILE A 187 5.18 -8.63 -6.44
N ARG A 188 5.71 -8.97 -7.61
CA ARG A 188 6.44 -8.03 -8.48
C ARG A 188 5.52 -7.18 -9.34
N SER A 189 4.24 -7.53 -9.48
CA SER A 189 3.28 -6.77 -10.27
C SER A 189 2.25 -6.01 -9.42
N GLU A 190 2.29 -6.09 -8.09
CA GLU A 190 1.21 -5.60 -7.23
C GLU A 190 0.98 -4.08 -7.38
N GLY A 191 2.05 -3.28 -7.46
CA GLY A 191 1.95 -1.85 -7.72
C GLY A 191 1.36 -1.51 -9.09
N VAL A 192 1.79 -2.23 -10.15
CA VAL A 192 1.27 -2.07 -11.52
C VAL A 192 -0.20 -2.47 -11.60
N HIS A 193 -0.56 -3.62 -11.02
CA HIS A 193 -1.93 -4.11 -10.93
C HIS A 193 -2.82 -3.13 -10.16
N THR A 194 -2.32 -2.60 -9.03
CA THR A 194 -3.05 -1.61 -8.24
C THR A 194 -3.29 -0.32 -9.02
N ALA A 195 -2.26 0.24 -9.65
CA ALA A 195 -2.38 1.44 -10.49
C ALA A 195 -3.40 1.23 -11.62
N ARG A 196 -3.28 0.10 -12.33
CA ARG A 196 -4.19 -0.27 -13.42
C ARG A 196 -5.64 -0.41 -12.93
N ALA A 197 -5.86 -1.17 -11.85
CA ALA A 197 -7.20 -1.38 -11.30
C ALA A 197 -7.85 -0.06 -10.83
N LEU A 198 -7.09 0.82 -10.16
CA LEU A 198 -7.59 2.12 -9.72
C LEU A 198 -8.01 3.01 -10.90
N ARG A 199 -7.28 2.96 -12.02
CA ARG A 199 -7.60 3.74 -13.23
C ARG A 199 -8.72 3.13 -14.06
N GLU A 200 -8.69 1.82 -14.30
CA GLU A 200 -9.73 1.12 -15.08
C GLU A 200 -11.11 1.25 -14.44
N HIS A 201 -11.18 1.25 -13.11
CA HIS A 201 -12.42 1.45 -12.34
C HIS A 201 -12.70 2.92 -11.99
N ALA A 202 -11.87 3.85 -12.46
CA ALA A 202 -12.01 5.29 -12.21
C ALA A 202 -12.18 5.66 -10.73
N LEU A 203 -11.50 4.94 -9.83
CA LEU A 203 -11.61 5.13 -8.37
C LEU A 203 -10.89 6.39 -7.89
N ILE A 204 -9.93 6.89 -8.67
CA ILE A 204 -9.17 8.10 -8.38
C ILE A 204 -9.21 8.97 -9.63
N HIS A 205 -9.65 10.22 -9.47
CA HIS A 205 -9.74 11.16 -10.58
C HIS A 205 -8.37 11.73 -10.95
N PRO A 206 -7.97 11.66 -12.23
CA PRO A 206 -6.75 12.29 -12.69
C PRO A 206 -6.74 13.80 -12.43
N GLY A 207 -5.58 14.33 -12.09
CA GLY A 207 -5.32 15.76 -11.89
C GLY A 207 -5.54 16.25 -10.44
N HIS A 208 -6.20 15.47 -9.59
CA HIS A 208 -6.33 15.80 -8.17
C HIS A 208 -5.11 15.38 -7.34
N TYR A 209 -4.38 14.36 -7.81
CA TYR A 209 -3.26 13.75 -7.11
C TYR A 209 -2.07 13.62 -8.07
N PRO A 210 -1.33 14.71 -8.32
CA PRO A 210 -0.33 14.74 -9.38
C PRO A 210 0.83 13.75 -9.19
N LEU A 211 1.21 13.39 -7.96
CA LEU A 211 2.24 12.39 -7.72
C LEU A 211 1.71 10.98 -7.99
N PHE A 212 0.47 10.69 -7.60
CA PHE A 212 -0.22 9.44 -7.92
C PHE A 212 -0.33 9.26 -9.44
N ASP A 213 -0.72 10.30 -10.18
CA ASP A 213 -0.81 10.24 -11.64
C ASP A 213 0.56 9.98 -12.29
N LEU A 214 1.61 10.65 -11.79
CA LEU A 214 2.98 10.40 -12.21
C LEU A 214 3.38 8.94 -11.92
N ALA A 215 3.05 8.42 -10.74
CA ALA A 215 3.32 7.04 -10.34
C ALA A 215 2.65 6.03 -11.27
N CYS A 216 1.36 6.23 -11.58
CA CYS A 216 0.63 5.38 -12.52
C CYS A 216 1.24 5.43 -13.92
N GLY A 217 1.51 6.63 -14.46
CA GLY A 217 2.13 6.79 -15.77
C GLY A 217 3.54 6.17 -15.86
N PHE A 218 4.30 6.24 -14.77
CA PHE A 218 5.60 5.56 -14.65
C PHE A 218 5.45 4.03 -14.63
N LEU A 219 4.53 3.50 -13.83
CA LEU A 219 4.29 2.06 -13.69
C LEU A 219 3.75 1.41 -14.97
N GLU A 220 2.98 2.15 -15.76
CA GLU A 220 2.49 1.73 -17.07
C GLU A 220 3.53 1.87 -18.20
N GLY A 221 4.72 2.41 -17.89
CA GLY A 221 5.77 2.63 -18.89
C GLY A 221 5.49 3.79 -19.86
N ALA A 222 4.51 4.64 -19.55
CA ALA A 222 4.11 5.76 -20.40
C ALA A 222 5.02 7.00 -20.26
N LEU A 223 5.84 7.07 -19.20
CA LEU A 223 6.64 8.25 -18.86
C LEU A 223 8.10 7.90 -18.56
N SER A 224 9.02 8.77 -19.00
CA SER A 224 10.40 8.86 -18.49
C SER A 224 10.37 9.51 -17.11
N LEU A 225 10.84 8.81 -16.07
CA LEU A 225 10.76 9.32 -14.70
C LEU A 225 11.55 10.62 -14.51
N ASN A 226 12.72 10.76 -15.12
CA ASN A 226 13.54 11.97 -14.95
C ASN A 226 12.82 13.22 -15.45
N ASP A 227 12.21 13.14 -16.63
CA ASP A 227 11.51 14.27 -17.25
C ASP A 227 10.23 14.58 -16.48
N ALA A 228 9.43 13.54 -16.19
CA ALA A 228 8.17 13.66 -15.47
C ALA A 228 8.36 14.22 -14.05
N LEU A 229 9.40 13.79 -13.34
CA LEU A 229 9.70 14.30 -12.00
C LEU A 229 10.18 15.75 -12.04
N GLY A 230 10.95 16.13 -13.06
CA GLY A 230 11.34 17.52 -13.29
C GLY A 230 10.14 18.43 -13.53
N ASP A 231 9.18 18.00 -14.34
CA ASP A 231 7.92 18.71 -14.57
C ASP A 231 7.08 18.79 -13.29
N TYR A 232 6.92 17.69 -12.57
CA TYR A 232 6.21 17.63 -11.29
C TYR A 232 6.75 18.66 -10.30
N ILE A 233 8.07 18.70 -10.09
CA ILE A 233 8.71 19.63 -9.16
C ILE A 233 8.49 21.07 -9.61
N ARG A 234 8.66 21.39 -10.90
CA ARG A 234 8.39 22.73 -11.42
C ARG A 234 6.96 23.14 -11.14
N CYS A 235 5.97 22.32 -11.50
CA CYS A 235 4.57 22.61 -11.24
C CYS A 235 4.29 22.81 -9.75
N ARG A 236 4.80 21.91 -8.90
CA ARG A 236 4.58 21.92 -7.45
C ARG A 236 5.06 23.18 -6.75
N PHE A 237 6.17 23.77 -7.21
CA PHE A 237 6.77 24.98 -6.63
C PHE A 237 6.51 26.27 -7.43
N SER A 238 5.88 26.18 -8.61
CA SER A 238 5.49 27.37 -9.39
C SER A 238 4.24 28.08 -8.84
N VAL A 239 3.43 27.40 -8.02
CA VAL A 239 2.16 27.94 -7.46
C VAL A 239 2.37 28.92 -6.29
N GLY A 240 3.59 29.42 -6.06
CA GLY A 240 3.94 30.30 -4.93
C GLY A 240 4.35 31.74 -5.29
N HIS A 241 4.24 32.16 -6.56
CA HIS A 241 4.68 33.49 -7.03
C HIS A 241 3.57 34.33 -7.70
N ALA A 242 2.31 34.15 -7.30
CA ALA A 242 1.20 35.03 -7.71
C ALA A 242 0.50 35.62 -6.47
#